data_AF-A0A0G0AG39-F1
#
_entry.id   AF-A0A0G0AG39-F1
#
_cell.length_a   1.000
_cell.length_b   1.000
_cell.length_c   1.000
_cell.angle_alpha   90.00
_cell.angle_beta   90.00
_cell.angle_gamma   90.00
#
_symmetry.space_group_name_H-M   'P 1'
#
loop_
_entity.id
_entity.type
_entity.pdbx_description
1 polymer ?
#
loop_
_entity_poly.entity_id
_entity_poly.type
_entity_poly.pdbx_seq_one_letter_code
_entity_poly.pdbx_strand_id
1 'polypeptide(L)'
;MFGCPLHERNTISVDNYFCSRIFAHDFFPARCEWIVESNGEEIPCTSFAIVDSDDNAYYGVKERMRVNELTVEIVEDNLQPVPDEEIYPVFPMTGLTAAPDDYTGLYAKRTAWADYEDVKRDRITGLVLETFPFKHDVGFAAQRPELFKGLVDKNRIMSGLRAAVDHLHSIGLAHNDINPANIMLGEEGEPKLIDFGSCQPVGHHLMSCGTPGWYKDAFYLSNTAHNDYGL
;
A
#
# COMPACT_ATOMS: atom_id res chain seq x y z
N MET A 1 -32.41 -6.27 17.91
CA MET A 1 -32.42 -7.00 16.62
C MET A 1 -32.25 -5.93 15.56
N PHE A 2 -31.12 -5.78 14.91
CA PHE A 2 -30.23 -6.79 14.34
C PHE A 2 -28.80 -6.64 14.87
N GLY A 3 -28.26 -7.76 15.35
CA GLY A 3 -26.86 -7.89 15.73
C GLY A 3 -26.00 -8.07 14.49
N CYS A 4 -24.87 -7.39 14.48
CA CYS A 4 -23.74 -7.63 13.60
C CYS A 4 -23.08 -8.96 14.03
N PRO A 5 -22.99 -9.98 13.15
CA PRO A 5 -22.10 -11.10 13.36
C PRO A 5 -20.84 -10.86 12.54
N LEU A 6 -19.89 -10.09 13.11
CA LEU A 6 -18.50 -10.20 12.68
C LEU A 6 -18.06 -11.61 13.10
N HIS A 7 -17.97 -12.52 12.14
CA HIS A 7 -17.23 -13.76 12.33
C HIS A 7 -15.78 -13.37 12.61
N GLU A 8 -15.30 -13.66 13.81
CA GLU A 8 -13.89 -13.65 14.15
C GLU A 8 -13.19 -14.72 13.30
N ARG A 9 -12.75 -14.34 12.09
CA ARG A 9 -11.74 -15.10 11.36
C ARG A 9 -10.39 -14.67 11.93
N ASN A 10 -9.77 -15.53 12.71
CA ASN A 10 -8.38 -15.35 13.13
C ASN A 10 -7.49 -15.65 11.91
N THR A 11 -7.15 -14.63 11.14
CA THR A 11 -6.19 -14.71 10.03
C THR A 11 -4.76 -14.66 10.57
N ILE A 12 -3.92 -15.61 10.16
CA ILE A 12 -2.49 -15.67 10.54
C ILE A 12 -1.65 -15.76 9.27
N SER A 13 -0.63 -14.89 9.18
CA SER A 13 0.41 -14.80 8.14
C SER A 13 -0.07 -14.43 6.73
N VAL A 14 0.53 -13.37 6.17
CA VAL A 14 0.24 -12.83 4.84
C VAL A 14 1.44 -13.09 3.94
N ASP A 15 1.27 -13.99 2.96
CA ASP A 15 2.26 -14.19 1.91
C ASP A 15 1.84 -13.38 0.67
N ASN A 16 2.45 -12.20 0.48
CA ASN A 16 2.25 -11.37 -0.71
C ASN A 16 3.20 -11.84 -1.82
N TYR A 17 2.65 -12.35 -2.91
CA TYR A 17 3.43 -12.81 -4.07
C TYR A 17 2.95 -12.13 -5.35
N PHE A 18 3.88 -11.63 -6.14
CA PHE A 18 3.63 -11.21 -7.52
C PHE A 18 3.79 -12.43 -8.43
N CYS A 19 2.70 -12.94 -9.01
CA CYS A 19 2.76 -14.08 -9.91
C CYS A 19 3.01 -13.62 -11.37
N SER A 20 4.12 -14.07 -11.96
CA SER A 20 4.68 -13.56 -13.22
C SER A 20 4.15 -14.24 -14.50
N ARG A 21 3.07 -15.03 -14.42
CA ARG A 21 2.79 -16.07 -15.44
C ARG A 21 1.54 -15.88 -16.30
N ILE A 22 0.75 -14.84 -16.12
CA ILE A 22 -0.59 -14.78 -16.75
C ILE A 22 -0.65 -13.89 -17.99
N PHE A 23 0.15 -12.83 -18.09
CA PHE A 23 0.28 -12.05 -19.33
C PHE A 23 1.75 -11.91 -19.67
N ALA A 24 2.09 -11.96 -20.96
CA ALA A 24 3.46 -12.01 -21.44
C ALA A 24 4.34 -10.84 -20.97
N HIS A 25 3.80 -9.83 -20.27
CA HIS A 25 4.58 -8.75 -19.67
C HIS A 25 4.11 -8.24 -18.29
N ASP A 26 3.08 -8.77 -17.64
CA ASP A 26 2.52 -8.17 -16.41
C ASP A 26 2.30 -9.16 -15.27
N PHE A 27 2.83 -8.80 -14.09
CA PHE A 27 2.56 -9.47 -12.81
C PHE A 27 1.15 -9.10 -12.33
N PHE A 28 0.35 -10.06 -11.87
CA PHE A 28 -0.92 -9.76 -11.20
C PHE A 28 -0.78 -9.89 -9.68
N PRO A 29 -1.43 -9.01 -8.89
CA PRO A 29 -1.40 -9.09 -7.44
C PRO A 29 -2.25 -10.27 -6.96
N ALA A 30 -1.66 -11.11 -6.09
CA ALA A 30 -2.36 -12.17 -5.38
C ALA A 30 -1.88 -12.24 -3.93
N ARG A 31 -2.80 -12.57 -3.02
CA ARG A 31 -2.55 -12.68 -1.58
C ARG A 31 -3.09 -14.00 -1.08
N CYS A 32 -2.28 -14.72 -0.31
CA CYS A 32 -2.74 -15.90 0.42
C CYS A 32 -2.98 -15.54 1.88
N GLU A 33 -4.15 -15.91 2.38
CA GLU A 33 -4.51 -15.89 3.79
C GLU A 33 -4.74 -17.31 4.29
N TRP A 34 -4.47 -17.58 5.56
CA TRP A 34 -4.84 -18.86 6.18
C TRP A 34 -6.12 -18.67 6.99
N ILE A 35 -7.13 -19.46 6.65
CA ILE A 35 -8.43 -19.48 7.34
C ILE A 35 -8.45 -20.72 8.25
N VAL A 36 -8.78 -20.50 9.52
CA VAL A 36 -9.03 -21.59 10.48
C VAL A 36 -10.49 -22.01 10.38
N GLU A 37 -10.75 -23.22 9.89
CA GLU A 37 -12.08 -23.80 9.84
C GLU A 37 -12.59 -24.19 11.25
N SER A 38 -13.89 -24.44 11.38
CA SER A 38 -14.53 -24.83 12.65
C SER A 38 -13.96 -26.11 13.30
N ASN A 39 -13.31 -26.95 12.50
CA ASN A 39 -12.62 -28.18 12.93
C ASN A 39 -11.17 -27.93 13.39
N GLY A 40 -10.67 -26.68 13.32
CA GLY A 40 -9.30 -26.31 13.62
C GLY A 40 -8.31 -26.53 12.47
N GLU A 41 -8.76 -26.94 11.29
CA GLU A 41 -7.94 -27.05 10.09
C GLU A 41 -7.58 -25.67 9.55
N GLU A 42 -6.30 -25.44 9.24
CA GLU A 42 -5.83 -24.24 8.56
C GLU A 42 -5.81 -24.48 7.06
N ILE A 43 -6.63 -23.73 6.32
CA ILE A 43 -6.72 -23.82 4.86
C ILE A 43 -6.22 -22.54 4.20
N PRO A 44 -5.43 -22.63 3.11
CA PRO A 44 -5.00 -21.45 2.38
C PRO A 44 -6.17 -20.93 1.53
N CYS A 45 -6.41 -19.63 1.55
CA CYS A 45 -7.38 -18.92 0.74
C CYS A 45 -6.64 -17.85 -0.05
N THR A 46 -6.62 -17.95 -1.38
CA THR A 46 -5.92 -17.00 -2.23
C THR A 46 -6.89 -16.05 -2.92
N SER A 47 -6.76 -14.75 -2.67
CA SER A 47 -7.40 -13.70 -3.45
C SER A 47 -6.48 -13.21 -4.57
N PHE A 48 -7.08 -12.73 -5.65
CA PHE A 48 -6.38 -12.15 -6.79
C PHE A 48 -7.29 -11.16 -7.51
N ALA A 49 -6.66 -10.24 -8.25
CA ALA A 49 -7.40 -9.22 -8.96
C ALA A 49 -6.67 -8.75 -10.22
N ILE A 50 -7.45 -8.30 -11.19
CA ILE A 50 -6.98 -7.75 -12.46
C ILE A 50 -7.74 -6.44 -12.73
N VAL A 51 -7.05 -5.47 -13.31
CA VAL A 51 -7.68 -4.28 -13.90
C VAL A 51 -7.30 -4.26 -15.37
N ASP A 52 -8.30 -4.15 -16.25
CA ASP A 52 -8.07 -4.10 -17.68
C ASP A 52 -7.66 -2.70 -18.16
N SER A 53 -7.44 -2.57 -19.48
CA SER A 53 -7.02 -1.29 -20.08
C SER A 53 -8.08 -0.20 -20.03
N ASP A 54 -9.33 -0.57 -19.81
CA ASP A 54 -10.47 0.34 -19.71
C ASP A 54 -10.80 0.65 -18.24
N ASP A 55 -9.89 0.31 -17.33
CA ASP A 55 -10.00 0.47 -15.88
C ASP A 55 -11.13 -0.34 -15.22
N ASN A 56 -11.71 -1.34 -15.89
CA ASN A 56 -12.64 -2.25 -15.23
C ASN A 56 -11.85 -3.20 -14.31
N ALA A 57 -12.27 -3.30 -13.05
CA ALA A 57 -11.64 -4.20 -12.10
C ALA A 57 -12.40 -5.52 -11.97
N TYR A 58 -11.63 -6.58 -11.77
CA TYR A 58 -12.11 -7.94 -11.58
C TYR A 58 -11.43 -8.52 -10.34
N TYR A 59 -12.20 -9.20 -9.50
CA TYR A 59 -11.73 -9.81 -8.27
C TYR A 59 -12.15 -11.26 -8.19
N GLY A 60 -11.29 -12.11 -7.65
CA GLY A 60 -11.55 -13.52 -7.46
C GLY A 60 -10.91 -14.05 -6.18
N VAL A 61 -11.50 -15.12 -5.66
CA VAL A 61 -11.03 -15.82 -4.46
C VAL A 61 -11.05 -17.32 -4.72
N LYS A 62 -9.98 -18.01 -4.31
CA LYS A 62 -9.90 -19.47 -4.33
C LYS A 62 -9.53 -20.04 -2.96
N GLU A 63 -10.50 -20.72 -2.36
CA GLU A 63 -10.27 -21.49 -1.15
C GLU A 63 -9.43 -22.75 -1.42
N ARG A 64 -8.70 -23.18 -0.39
CA ARG A 64 -7.82 -24.36 -0.37
C ARG A 64 -6.74 -24.33 -1.46
N MET A 65 -6.20 -23.15 -1.75
CA MET A 65 -5.15 -22.96 -2.76
C MET A 65 -4.17 -21.87 -2.35
N ARG A 66 -2.87 -22.09 -2.56
CA ARG A 66 -1.82 -21.06 -2.40
C ARG A 66 -1.54 -20.35 -3.71
N VAL A 67 -0.92 -19.17 -3.62
CA VAL A 67 -0.59 -18.33 -4.79
C VAL A 67 0.26 -19.06 -5.82
N ASN A 68 1.21 -19.90 -5.39
CA ASN A 68 2.09 -20.65 -6.30
C ASN A 68 1.41 -21.82 -7.02
N GLU A 69 0.17 -22.15 -6.65
CA GLU A 69 -0.66 -23.20 -7.25
C GLU A 69 -1.66 -22.63 -8.27
N LEU A 70 -1.79 -21.29 -8.37
CA LEU A 70 -2.67 -20.64 -9.33
C LEU A 70 -2.21 -20.87 -10.78
N THR A 71 -3.18 -21.11 -11.66
CA THR A 71 -3.01 -21.11 -13.12
C THR A 71 -3.84 -19.99 -13.75
N VAL A 72 -3.53 -19.65 -15.01
CA VAL A 72 -4.32 -18.70 -15.83
C VAL A 72 -5.80 -19.09 -15.82
N GLU A 73 -6.07 -20.35 -16.17
CA GLU A 73 -7.42 -20.89 -16.28
C GLU A 73 -8.20 -20.76 -14.96
N ILE A 74 -7.55 -21.06 -13.83
CA ILE A 74 -8.19 -20.92 -12.51
C ILE A 74 -8.52 -19.47 -12.22
N VAL A 75 -7.61 -18.54 -12.53
CA VAL A 75 -7.86 -17.11 -12.34
C VAL A 75 -9.02 -16.67 -13.21
N GLU A 76 -8.97 -16.92 -14.52
CA GLU A 76 -10.02 -16.55 -15.48
C GLU A 76 -11.40 -17.10 -15.09
N ASP A 77 -11.48 -18.36 -14.69
CA ASP A 77 -12.74 -19.03 -14.30
C ASP A 77 -13.34 -18.48 -12.99
N ASN A 78 -12.55 -17.80 -12.16
CA ASN A 78 -12.95 -17.36 -10.81
C ASN A 78 -12.93 -15.84 -10.65
N LEU A 79 -12.57 -15.07 -11.69
CA LEU A 79 -12.73 -13.63 -11.71
C LEU A 79 -14.21 -13.25 -11.85
N GLN A 80 -14.62 -12.25 -11.10
CA GLN A 80 -15.92 -11.61 -11.25
C GLN A 80 -15.71 -10.10 -11.44
N PRO A 81 -16.53 -9.45 -12.28
CA PRO A 81 -16.48 -8.00 -12.41
C PRO A 81 -16.85 -7.38 -11.06
N VAL A 82 -16.08 -6.39 -10.66
CA VAL A 82 -16.36 -5.61 -9.47
C VAL A 82 -17.17 -4.38 -9.89
N PRO A 83 -18.34 -4.12 -9.29
CA PRO A 83 -19.15 -2.95 -9.65
C PRO A 83 -18.40 -1.63 -9.41
N ASP A 84 -18.58 -0.67 -10.32
CA ASP A 84 -17.97 0.65 -10.21
C ASP A 84 -18.29 1.32 -8.87
N GLU A 85 -19.50 1.13 -8.35
CA GLU A 85 -19.93 1.75 -7.10
C GLU A 85 -19.17 1.21 -5.87
N GLU A 86 -18.56 0.03 -5.96
CA GLU A 86 -17.74 -0.56 -4.89
C GLU A 86 -16.26 -0.10 -4.95
N ILE A 87 -15.86 0.48 -6.09
CA ILE A 87 -14.47 0.85 -6.39
C ILE A 87 -14.28 2.35 -6.45
N TYR A 88 -15.20 3.03 -7.11
CA TYR A 88 -15.20 4.46 -7.35
C TYR A 88 -16.22 5.06 -6.40
N PRO A 89 -15.82 5.41 -5.15
CA PRO A 89 -16.75 6.05 -4.24
C PRO A 89 -17.27 7.34 -4.88
N VAL A 90 -18.50 7.70 -4.54
CA VAL A 90 -19.07 8.98 -4.96
C VAL A 90 -18.10 10.09 -4.55
N PHE A 91 -17.59 10.83 -5.54
CA PHE A 91 -16.59 11.85 -5.29
C PHE A 91 -17.14 12.88 -4.30
N PRO A 92 -16.49 13.09 -3.13
CA PRO A 92 -17.03 13.98 -2.12
C PRO A 92 -17.01 15.42 -2.63
N MET A 93 -18.08 16.19 -2.38
CA MET A 93 -18.20 17.55 -2.88
C MET A 93 -17.18 18.55 -2.30
N THR A 94 -16.47 18.19 -1.22
CA THR A 94 -15.50 19.05 -0.55
C THR A 94 -14.30 18.26 -0.04
N GLY A 95 -13.12 18.89 -0.03
CA GLY A 95 -11.92 18.35 0.61
C GLY A 95 -11.03 17.49 -0.27
N LEU A 96 -11.47 17.14 -1.49
CA LEU A 96 -10.67 16.46 -2.51
C LEU A 96 -10.74 17.21 -3.84
N THR A 97 -9.70 17.04 -4.66
CA THR A 97 -9.65 17.51 -6.05
C THR A 97 -9.73 16.30 -6.96
N ALA A 98 -10.65 16.31 -7.93
CA ALA A 98 -10.77 15.23 -8.90
C ALA A 98 -9.52 15.19 -9.77
N ALA A 99 -9.03 13.98 -10.07
CA ALA A 99 -7.94 13.80 -11.02
C ALA A 99 -8.38 14.27 -12.43
N PRO A 100 -7.46 14.79 -13.25
CA PRO A 100 -7.78 15.10 -14.65
C PRO A 100 -8.05 13.83 -15.44
N ASP A 101 -8.88 13.92 -16.49
CA ASP A 101 -9.18 12.80 -17.39
C ASP A 101 -7.91 12.29 -18.09
N ASP A 102 -7.00 13.21 -18.45
CA ASP A 102 -5.65 12.91 -18.94
C ASP A 102 -4.63 13.19 -17.84
N TYR A 103 -4.10 12.11 -17.26
CA TYR A 103 -3.03 12.13 -16.27
C TYR A 103 -1.71 11.59 -16.82
N THR A 104 -1.50 11.67 -18.14
CA THR A 104 -0.24 11.28 -18.78
C THR A 104 0.94 12.01 -18.14
N GLY A 105 1.94 11.25 -17.69
CA GLY A 105 3.12 11.80 -17.00
C GLY A 105 2.95 11.97 -15.48
N LEU A 106 1.77 11.68 -14.92
CA LEU A 106 1.53 11.60 -13.48
C LEU A 106 1.67 10.15 -12.98
N TYR A 107 1.78 9.98 -11.67
CA TYR A 107 1.87 8.69 -11.01
C TYR A 107 0.52 8.29 -10.42
N ALA A 108 -0.09 7.23 -10.97
CA ALA A 108 -1.29 6.64 -10.40
C ALA A 108 -0.89 5.59 -9.34
N LYS A 109 -1.09 5.92 -8.06
CA LYS A 109 -0.99 4.96 -6.95
C LYS A 109 -2.37 4.36 -6.71
N ARG A 110 -2.51 3.04 -6.91
CA ARG A 110 -3.74 2.29 -6.64
C ARG A 110 -3.58 1.42 -5.41
N THR A 111 -4.67 1.09 -4.76
CA THR A 111 -4.68 0.06 -3.71
C THR A 111 -4.28 -1.28 -4.31
N ALA A 112 -3.63 -2.14 -3.52
CA ALA A 112 -3.35 -3.50 -3.96
C ALA A 112 -4.68 -4.24 -4.12
N TRP A 113 -5.09 -4.51 -5.36
CA TRP A 113 -6.42 -5.07 -5.65
C TRP A 113 -6.64 -6.48 -5.05
N ALA A 114 -5.58 -7.21 -4.72
CA ALA A 114 -5.72 -8.48 -3.98
C ALA A 114 -6.31 -8.28 -2.57
N ASP A 115 -6.16 -7.08 -2.00
CA ASP A 115 -6.72 -6.65 -0.72
C ASP A 115 -8.10 -5.98 -0.86
N TYR A 116 -8.73 -6.08 -2.04
CA TYR A 116 -10.00 -5.42 -2.36
C TYR A 116 -11.07 -5.61 -1.27
N GLU A 117 -11.24 -6.82 -0.74
CA GLU A 117 -12.20 -7.13 0.33
C GLU A 117 -11.96 -6.31 1.62
N ASP A 118 -10.71 -5.96 1.91
CA ASP A 118 -10.34 -5.14 3.07
C ASP A 118 -10.62 -3.64 2.83
N VAL A 119 -10.73 -3.21 1.58
CA VAL A 119 -10.74 -1.79 1.19
C VAL A 119 -12.05 -1.31 0.54
N LYS A 120 -12.97 -2.21 0.18
CA LYS A 120 -14.29 -1.92 -0.45
C LYS A 120 -15.31 -1.14 0.39
N ARG A 121 -14.88 -0.37 1.39
CA ARG A 121 -15.73 0.30 2.40
C ARG A 121 -15.59 1.82 2.37
N ASP A 122 -16.04 2.47 1.28
CA ASP A 122 -16.02 3.93 1.10
C ASP A 122 -14.62 4.56 1.13
N ARG A 123 -13.60 3.83 0.66
CA ARG A 123 -12.21 4.30 0.64
C ARG A 123 -11.80 4.78 -0.74
N ILE A 124 -10.88 5.73 -0.75
CA ILE A 124 -10.20 6.16 -1.98
C ILE A 124 -9.33 4.99 -2.46
N THR A 125 -9.66 4.44 -3.63
CA THR A 125 -8.99 3.30 -4.26
C THR A 125 -7.81 3.68 -5.15
N GLY A 126 -7.67 4.97 -5.45
CA GLY A 126 -6.58 5.50 -6.27
C GLY A 126 -6.26 6.96 -5.96
N LEU A 127 -4.97 7.29 -5.99
CA LEU A 127 -4.44 8.64 -5.93
C LEU A 127 -3.62 8.90 -7.18
N VAL A 128 -3.85 10.05 -7.82
CA VAL A 128 -2.95 10.55 -8.87
C VAL A 128 -2.02 11.57 -8.22
N LEU A 129 -0.73 11.33 -8.33
CA LEU A 129 0.34 12.09 -7.69
C LEU A 129 1.29 12.64 -8.74
N GLU A 130 1.98 13.72 -8.40
CA GLU A 130 3.09 14.23 -9.22
C GLU A 130 4.20 13.16 -9.32
N THR A 131 4.88 13.14 -10.46
CA THR A 131 6.05 12.28 -10.64
C THR A 131 7.33 13.01 -10.25
N PHE A 132 8.27 12.27 -9.66
CA PHE A 132 9.62 12.77 -9.47
C PHE A 132 10.46 12.48 -10.72
N PRO A 133 11.22 13.46 -11.24
CA PRO A 133 12.15 13.29 -12.36
C PRO A 133 13.15 12.16 -12.09
N PHE A 134 13.58 12.04 -10.83
CA PHE A 134 14.32 10.90 -10.32
C PHE A 134 13.38 9.91 -9.65
N LYS A 135 13.15 8.77 -10.30
CA LYS A 135 12.33 7.67 -9.78
C LYS A 135 13.07 6.83 -8.72
N HIS A 136 13.94 7.45 -7.93
CA HIS A 136 14.82 6.77 -6.99
C HIS A 136 14.62 7.30 -5.58
N ASP A 137 14.27 6.39 -4.68
CA ASP A 137 14.22 6.65 -3.25
C ASP A 137 15.63 6.56 -2.63
N VAL A 138 15.74 6.99 -1.38
CA VAL A 138 17.00 6.96 -0.62
C VAL A 138 17.50 5.52 -0.44
N GLY A 139 16.62 4.53 -0.36
CA GLY A 139 16.98 3.11 -0.29
C GLY A 139 17.72 2.64 -1.53
N PHE A 140 17.23 3.00 -2.72
CA PHE A 140 17.90 2.74 -3.98
C PHE A 140 19.23 3.50 -4.07
N ALA A 141 19.25 4.78 -3.70
CA ALA A 141 20.45 5.60 -3.73
C ALA A 141 21.56 5.06 -2.79
N ALA A 142 21.18 4.55 -1.61
CA ALA A 142 22.11 3.95 -0.67
C ALA A 142 22.77 2.66 -1.19
N GLN A 143 22.08 1.91 -2.06
CA GLN A 143 22.63 0.71 -2.70
C GLN A 143 23.55 1.02 -3.89
N ARG A 144 23.44 2.22 -4.48
CA ARG A 144 24.19 2.64 -5.68
C ARG A 144 24.74 4.06 -5.57
N PRO A 145 25.54 4.36 -4.52
CA PRO A 145 25.98 5.72 -4.22
C PRO A 145 26.77 6.39 -5.35
N GLU A 146 27.41 5.61 -6.22
CA GLU A 146 28.14 6.07 -7.40
C GLU A 146 27.24 6.80 -8.42
N LEU A 147 25.97 6.42 -8.52
CA LEU A 147 25.01 7.03 -9.45
C LEU A 147 24.48 8.37 -8.93
N PHE A 148 24.61 8.63 -7.63
CA PHE A 148 24.03 9.80 -6.96
C PHE A 148 25.10 10.73 -6.35
N LYS A 149 26.34 10.63 -6.83
CA LYS A 149 27.47 11.41 -6.31
C LYS A 149 27.20 12.91 -6.46
N GLY A 150 27.21 13.63 -5.35
CA GLY A 150 26.95 15.07 -5.30
C GLY A 150 25.47 15.45 -5.21
N LEU A 151 24.55 14.49 -5.36
CA LEU A 151 23.12 14.70 -5.18
C LEU A 151 22.64 14.28 -3.78
N VAL A 152 23.23 13.21 -3.23
CA VAL A 152 22.93 12.74 -1.88
C VAL A 152 23.83 13.44 -0.86
N ASP A 153 23.23 14.36 -0.10
CA ASP A 153 23.84 14.98 1.08
C ASP A 153 23.07 14.55 2.34
N LYS A 154 23.74 13.84 3.24
CA LYS A 154 23.12 13.32 4.47
C LYS A 154 22.54 14.43 5.34
N ASN A 155 23.23 15.56 5.49
CA ASN A 155 22.78 16.62 6.38
C ASN A 155 21.55 17.33 5.81
N ARG A 156 21.54 17.59 4.49
CA ARG A 156 20.39 18.16 3.78
C ARG A 156 19.18 17.24 3.90
N ILE A 157 19.36 15.94 3.66
CA ILE A 157 18.30 14.94 3.76
C ILE A 157 17.75 14.89 5.19
N MET A 158 18.61 14.74 6.20
CA MET A 158 18.15 14.66 7.59
C MET A 158 17.48 15.95 8.08
N SER A 159 17.95 17.11 7.64
CA SER A 159 17.34 18.40 7.98
C SER A 159 15.93 18.52 7.38
N GLY A 160 15.78 18.20 6.09
CA GLY A 160 14.49 18.25 5.41
C GLY A 160 13.48 17.24 5.96
N LEU A 161 13.94 16.02 6.27
CA LEU A 161 13.08 14.99 6.88
C LEU A 161 12.61 15.38 8.27
N ARG A 162 13.49 15.91 9.13
CA ARG A 162 13.10 16.41 10.44
C ARG A 162 12.06 17.52 10.34
N ALA A 163 12.26 18.49 9.44
CA ALA A 163 11.28 19.55 9.22
C ALA A 163 9.90 19.01 8.80
N ALA A 164 9.85 17.98 7.94
CA ALA A 164 8.60 17.34 7.53
C ALA A 164 7.95 16.56 8.69
N VAL A 165 8.73 15.82 9.48
CA VAL A 165 8.24 15.05 10.63
C VAL A 165 7.74 15.97 11.74
N ASP A 166 8.49 17.02 12.08
CA ASP A 166 8.12 18.03 13.06
C ASP A 166 6.80 18.71 12.67
N HIS A 167 6.61 18.98 11.37
CA HIS A 167 5.36 19.52 10.86
C HIS A 167 4.19 18.55 11.11
N LEU A 168 4.31 17.27 10.77
CA LEU A 168 3.26 16.27 11.05
C LEU A 168 2.93 16.18 12.54
N HIS A 169 3.96 16.12 13.38
CA HIS A 169 3.78 16.08 14.83
C HIS A 169 3.06 17.34 15.34
N SER A 170 3.39 18.51 14.79
CA SER A 170 2.76 19.78 15.19
C SER A 170 1.25 19.84 14.92
N ILE A 171 0.76 19.06 13.94
CA ILE A 171 -0.67 18.92 13.62
C ILE A 171 -1.29 17.64 14.21
N GLY A 172 -0.60 16.98 15.14
CA GLY A 172 -1.07 15.81 15.88
C GLY A 172 -1.05 14.49 15.10
N LEU A 173 -0.33 14.43 13.97
CA LEU A 173 -0.19 13.25 13.13
C LEU A 173 1.18 12.59 13.32
N ALA A 174 1.24 11.27 13.16
CA ALA A 174 2.49 10.55 12.97
C ALA A 174 2.42 9.70 11.68
N HIS A 175 3.53 9.60 10.95
CA HIS A 175 3.63 8.83 9.71
C HIS A 175 3.61 7.32 9.95
N ASN A 176 4.26 6.85 11.03
CA ASN A 176 4.34 5.46 11.48
C ASN A 176 5.02 4.46 10.52
N ASP A 177 5.69 4.95 9.47
CA ASP A 177 6.40 4.10 8.50
C ASP A 177 7.52 4.88 7.78
N ILE A 178 8.36 5.57 8.56
CA ILE A 178 9.52 6.26 8.00
C ILE A 178 10.61 5.24 7.72
N ASN A 179 11.01 5.13 6.45
CA ASN A 179 12.11 4.30 5.99
C ASN A 179 12.67 4.87 4.66
N PRO A 180 13.86 4.43 4.19
CA PRO A 180 14.49 4.96 2.98
C PRO A 180 13.69 4.79 1.70
N ALA A 181 12.83 3.78 1.58
CA ALA A 181 11.98 3.58 0.41
C ALA A 181 10.83 4.59 0.35
N ASN A 182 10.42 5.13 1.52
CA ASN A 182 9.41 6.17 1.64
C ASN A 182 10.00 7.60 1.56
N ILE A 183 11.23 7.74 1.09
CA ILE A 183 11.90 9.04 0.93
C ILE A 183 12.40 9.17 -0.51
N MET A 184 11.73 9.98 -1.31
CA MET A 184 12.15 10.31 -2.67
C MET A 184 13.18 11.43 -2.67
N LEU A 185 14.03 11.46 -3.70
CA LEU A 185 14.95 12.57 -3.96
C LEU A 185 14.39 13.46 -5.09
N GLY A 186 14.26 14.74 -4.81
CA GLY A 186 13.94 15.75 -5.81
C GLY A 186 15.12 16.08 -6.72
N GLU A 187 14.90 17.01 -7.66
CA GLU A 187 15.89 17.31 -8.71
C GLU A 187 17.22 17.82 -8.16
N GLU A 188 17.18 18.54 -7.04
CA GLU A 188 18.36 19.11 -6.41
C GLU A 188 18.88 18.24 -5.26
N GLY A 189 18.30 17.06 -5.03
CA GLY A 189 18.64 16.18 -3.91
C GLY A 189 17.97 16.55 -2.59
N GLU A 190 16.92 17.37 -2.62
CA GLU A 190 16.05 17.58 -1.45
C GLU A 190 15.20 16.32 -1.17
N PRO A 191 15.00 15.97 0.12
CA PRO A 191 14.17 14.83 0.48
C PRO A 191 12.68 15.16 0.35
N LYS A 192 11.91 14.19 -0.11
CA LYS A 192 10.45 14.24 -0.16
C LYS A 192 9.91 12.99 0.54
N LEU A 193 9.29 13.18 1.71
CA LEU A 193 8.60 12.11 2.42
C LEU A 193 7.33 11.73 1.65
N ILE A 194 7.18 10.45 1.35
CA ILE A 194 6.02 9.90 0.64
C ILE A 194 5.36 8.79 1.47
N ASP A 195 4.25 8.29 0.95
CA ASP A 195 3.51 7.13 1.49
C ASP A 195 2.90 7.32 2.89
N PHE A 196 1.91 8.20 2.94
CA PHE A 196 1.12 8.45 4.14
C PHE A 196 0.07 7.36 4.45
N GLY A 197 0.17 6.16 3.86
CA GLY A 197 -0.82 5.09 4.05
C GLY A 197 -0.97 4.64 5.51
N SER A 198 0.10 4.74 6.29
CA SER A 198 0.11 4.44 7.74
C SER A 198 -0.03 5.70 8.62
N CYS A 199 -0.22 6.88 8.01
CA CYS A 199 -0.31 8.13 8.74
C CYS A 199 -1.65 8.22 9.48
N GLN A 200 -1.60 8.53 10.78
CA GLN A 200 -2.79 8.61 11.64
C GLN A 200 -2.58 9.66 12.73
N PRO A 201 -3.69 10.18 13.32
CA PRO A 201 -3.59 10.96 14.54
C PRO A 201 -3.03 10.10 15.68
N VAL A 202 -2.18 10.70 16.50
CA VAL A 202 -1.52 10.00 17.61
C VAL A 202 -2.57 9.32 18.50
N GLY A 203 -2.31 8.06 18.86
CA GLY A 203 -3.21 7.23 19.67
C GLY A 203 -4.28 6.48 18.89
N HIS A 204 -4.44 6.69 17.57
CA HIS A 204 -5.39 5.92 16.76
C HIS A 204 -4.82 4.58 16.32
N HIS A 205 -5.71 3.60 16.07
CA HIS A 205 -5.32 2.28 15.58
C HIS A 205 -4.81 2.34 14.14
N LEU A 206 -3.73 1.60 13.89
CA LEU A 206 -3.12 1.45 12.58
C LEU A 206 -3.65 0.21 11.88
N MET A 207 -3.89 0.31 10.58
CA MET A 207 -4.24 -0.84 9.73
C MET A 207 -3.02 -1.50 9.10
N SER A 208 -2.05 -0.68 8.73
CA SER A 208 -0.71 -1.06 8.31
C SER A 208 0.27 -0.20 9.08
N CYS A 209 1.43 -0.75 9.44
CA CYS A 209 2.44 0.02 10.16
C CYS A 209 3.83 -0.62 10.12
N GLY A 210 4.84 0.24 10.01
CA GLY A 210 6.23 -0.11 10.17
C GLY A 210 6.80 -1.04 9.08
N THR A 211 7.98 -0.70 8.60
CA THR A 211 8.79 -1.58 7.77
C THR A 211 9.79 -2.35 8.66
N PRO A 212 9.90 -3.69 8.56
CA PRO A 212 10.86 -4.45 9.35
C PRO A 212 12.28 -3.87 9.26
N GLY A 213 12.91 -3.68 10.42
CA GLY A 213 14.23 -3.02 10.55
C GLY A 213 14.17 -1.50 10.77
N TRP A 214 13.00 -0.87 10.60
CA TRP A 214 12.77 0.57 10.77
C TRP A 214 11.83 0.91 11.92
N TYR A 215 11.58 -0.06 12.80
CA TYR A 215 10.92 0.13 14.10
C TYR A 215 11.56 -0.79 15.14
N LYS A 216 11.34 -0.48 16.42
CA LYS A 216 11.93 -1.22 17.53
C LYS A 216 11.15 -2.48 17.92
N ASP A 217 9.86 -2.31 18.22
CA ASP A 217 8.95 -3.35 18.70
C ASP A 217 7.64 -3.26 17.90
N ALA A 218 6.91 -4.37 17.72
CA ALA A 218 5.63 -4.34 17.01
C ALA A 218 4.62 -3.41 17.71
N PHE A 219 3.87 -2.65 16.92
CA PHE A 219 2.94 -1.64 17.43
C PHE A 219 1.67 -1.61 16.58
N TYR A 220 0.57 -1.14 17.17
CA TYR A 220 -0.74 -1.07 16.49
C TYR A 220 -1.46 0.26 16.74
N LEU A 221 -0.83 1.16 17.49
CA LEU A 221 -1.32 2.51 17.77
C LEU A 221 -0.33 3.53 17.19
N SER A 222 -0.85 4.61 16.64
CA SER A 222 -0.02 5.68 16.11
C SER A 222 0.74 6.40 17.23
N ASN A 223 2.04 6.65 17.01
CA ASN A 223 2.90 7.35 17.97
C ASN A 223 4.04 8.08 17.26
N THR A 224 4.37 9.29 17.72
CA THR A 224 5.48 10.09 17.18
C THR A 224 6.83 9.39 17.36
N ALA A 225 7.00 8.62 18.43
CA ALA A 225 8.24 7.87 18.71
C ALA A 225 8.61 6.86 17.61
N HIS A 226 7.64 6.40 16.81
CA HIS A 226 7.91 5.53 15.67
C HIS A 226 8.62 6.28 14.55
N ASN A 227 8.26 7.55 14.33
CA ASN A 227 8.94 8.41 13.36
C ASN A 227 10.37 8.71 13.82
N ASP A 228 10.55 8.99 15.12
CA ASP A 228 11.86 9.30 15.70
C ASP A 228 12.85 8.15 15.57
N TYR A 229 12.36 6.91 15.62
CA TYR A 229 13.18 5.72 15.40
C TYR A 229 13.52 5.49 13.92
N GLY A 230 12.59 5.82 13.01
CA GLY A 230 12.81 5.65 11.57
C GLY A 230 13.76 6.68 10.94
N LEU A 231 14.02 7.80 11.63
CA LEU A 231 14.99 8.85 11.25
C LEU A 231 16.44 8.45 11.59
#